data_AF-A0A534ANY4-F1
#
_entry.id   AF-A0A534ANY4-F1
#
_cell.length_a   1.000
_cell.length_b   1.000
_cell.length_c   1.000
_cell.angle_alpha   90.00
_cell.angle_beta   90.00
_cell.angle_gamma   90.00
#
_symmetry.space_group_name_H-M   'P 1'
#
loop_
_entity.id
_entity.type
_entity.pdbx_description
1 polymer ?
#
loop_
_entity_poly.entity_id
_entity_poly.type
_entity_poly.pdbx_seq_one_letter_code
_entity_poly.pdbx_strand_id
1 'polypeptide(L)'
;MSEANLPAGQSDLESPVNDAIPGIDLKLPEAKPGLLSRSGYAFIDDSPTPVWSAEKAWIEPRAQPTGQDWYLFTYNRDYREVLGEYAQLCGPIPMIPRWVLGPWITDFNFEYFPDSAESRRPDFQRYNQQYLEDEVSRLRQSQIPFDALILDFAWHNYGWEGGYDWSPLIPHPQELMDRLHGQGIKLSLNDHPGYVNTVQSILSFDDSQAPEVLKALGRPPPPSPKFDLDLSALWSFRTDHEAGGWKPIRVGPWQERGYGSYRGIGWYR
;
A
#
# COMPACT_ATOMS: atom_id res chain seq x y z
N MET A 1 -30.29 6.83 1.49
CA MET A 1 -30.54 6.87 2.94
C MET A 1 -31.86 7.62 3.22
N SER A 2 -32.33 7.77 4.47
CA SER A 2 -33.56 8.56 4.76
C SER A 2 -33.31 10.06 4.56
N GLU A 3 -34.24 10.78 3.93
CA GLU A 3 -34.18 12.23 3.63
C GLU A 3 -33.72 13.12 4.80
N ALA A 4 -34.00 12.72 6.05
CA ALA A 4 -33.68 13.49 7.25
C ALA A 4 -32.17 13.73 7.48
N ASN A 5 -31.29 13.00 6.80
CA ASN A 5 -29.83 13.11 6.98
C ASN A 5 -29.12 13.84 5.83
N LEU A 6 -29.85 14.40 4.85
CA LEU A 6 -29.25 15.07 3.70
C LEU A 6 -29.28 16.59 3.87
N PRO A 7 -28.19 17.30 3.50
CA PRO A 7 -28.22 18.75 3.37
C PRO A 7 -29.34 19.19 2.41
N ALA A 8 -30.07 20.25 2.77
CA ALA A 8 -31.17 20.75 1.97
C ALA A 8 -30.71 21.11 0.54
N GLY A 9 -31.30 20.47 -0.46
CA GLY A 9 -30.96 20.67 -1.88
C GLY A 9 -30.00 19.62 -2.46
N GLN A 10 -29.55 18.63 -1.69
CA GLN A 10 -28.79 17.48 -2.20
C GLN A 10 -29.67 16.24 -2.33
N SER A 11 -29.56 15.57 -3.47
CA SER A 11 -30.18 14.28 -3.76
C SER A 11 -29.12 13.19 -3.60
N ASP A 12 -29.33 12.24 -2.68
CA ASP A 12 -28.49 11.03 -2.45
C ASP A 12 -28.60 10.00 -3.60
N LEU A 13 -29.11 10.43 -4.76
CA LEU A 13 -29.22 9.65 -5.99
C LEU A 13 -28.09 9.95 -6.96
N GLU A 14 -27.35 11.04 -6.76
CA GLU A 14 -26.21 11.39 -7.61
C GLU A 14 -24.94 10.72 -7.08
N SER A 15 -24.12 10.21 -8.00
CA SER A 15 -22.78 9.71 -7.67
C SER A 15 -21.97 10.85 -7.03
N PRO A 16 -21.06 10.58 -6.08
CA PRO A 16 -20.18 11.60 -5.48
C PRO A 16 -19.09 12.07 -6.47
N VAL A 17 -19.50 12.58 -7.62
CA VAL A 17 -18.62 12.95 -8.73
C VAL A 17 -17.89 14.24 -8.37
N ASN A 18 -16.57 14.25 -8.56
CA ASN A 18 -15.68 15.36 -8.18
C ASN A 18 -15.50 15.59 -6.69
N ASP A 19 -16.03 14.72 -5.84
CA ASP A 19 -15.62 14.70 -4.44
C ASP A 19 -14.14 14.27 -4.37
N ALA A 20 -13.37 15.01 -3.58
CA ALA A 20 -11.98 14.70 -3.30
C ALA A 20 -11.93 13.94 -1.98
N ILE A 21 -11.31 12.75 -1.99
CA ILE A 21 -10.98 12.06 -0.75
C ILE A 21 -9.80 12.80 -0.12
N PRO A 22 -9.93 13.35 1.12
CA PRO A 22 -8.84 14.01 1.80
C PRO A 22 -7.60 13.09 1.84
N GLY A 23 -6.45 13.57 1.37
CA GLY A 23 -5.18 12.83 1.37
C GLY A 23 -4.90 12.03 0.09
N ILE A 24 -5.87 11.83 -0.81
CA ILE A 24 -5.66 11.15 -2.10
C ILE A 24 -5.73 12.13 -3.27
N ASP A 25 -6.45 13.25 -3.12
CA ASP A 25 -6.64 14.32 -4.11
C ASP A 25 -7.11 13.81 -5.50
N LEU A 26 -7.63 12.59 -5.57
CA LEU A 26 -8.24 12.01 -6.75
C LEU A 26 -9.73 12.31 -6.74
N LYS A 27 -10.21 12.90 -7.84
CA LYS A 27 -11.64 13.09 -8.08
C LYS A 27 -12.27 11.75 -8.42
N LEU A 28 -13.32 11.40 -7.69
CA LEU A 28 -14.11 10.22 -8.02
C LEU A 28 -14.78 10.41 -9.40
N PRO A 29 -14.64 9.43 -10.30
CA PRO A 29 -15.38 9.43 -11.56
C PRO A 29 -16.87 9.19 -11.30
N GLU A 30 -17.70 9.51 -12.29
CA GLU A 30 -19.10 9.14 -12.26
C GLU A 30 -19.26 7.62 -12.20
N ALA A 31 -20.08 7.15 -11.24
CA ALA A 31 -20.44 5.75 -11.16
C ALA A 31 -21.17 5.32 -12.43
N LYS A 32 -20.70 4.26 -13.06
CA LYS A 32 -21.38 3.68 -14.23
C LYS A 32 -22.62 2.90 -13.77
N PRO A 33 -23.71 2.88 -14.57
CA PRO A 33 -24.87 2.05 -14.28
C PRO A 33 -24.48 0.58 -14.10
N GLY A 34 -25.01 -0.06 -13.06
CA GLY A 34 -24.87 -1.50 -12.83
C GLY A 34 -25.88 -2.32 -13.65
N LEU A 35 -25.92 -3.63 -13.37
CA LEU A 35 -26.79 -4.59 -14.06
C LEU A 35 -28.29 -4.32 -13.89
N LEU A 36 -28.72 -3.72 -12.77
CA LEU A 36 -30.14 -3.59 -12.42
C LEU A 36 -30.71 -2.24 -12.86
N SER A 37 -31.80 -2.29 -13.64
CA SER A 37 -32.45 -1.17 -14.30
C SER A 37 -33.96 -1.34 -14.26
N ARG A 38 -34.68 -0.25 -13.99
CA ARG A 38 -36.16 -0.23 -13.99
C ARG A 38 -36.75 -0.39 -15.39
N SER A 39 -35.96 -0.14 -16.44
CA SER A 39 -36.34 -0.38 -17.83
C SER A 39 -36.32 -1.86 -18.20
N GLY A 40 -35.79 -2.71 -17.31
CA GLY A 40 -35.81 -4.16 -17.50
C GLY A 40 -34.78 -4.69 -18.47
N TYR A 41 -33.74 -3.93 -18.74
CA TYR A 41 -32.58 -4.36 -19.50
C TYR A 41 -31.33 -3.63 -19.02
N ALA A 42 -30.17 -4.23 -19.23
CA ALA A 42 -28.88 -3.62 -18.99
C ALA A 42 -27.87 -4.03 -20.06
N PHE A 43 -26.98 -3.10 -20.39
CA PHE A 43 -25.93 -3.27 -21.36
C PHE A 43 -24.58 -3.09 -20.67
N ILE A 44 -23.69 -4.06 -20.85
CA ILE A 44 -22.33 -4.04 -20.31
C ILE A 44 -21.36 -4.08 -21.48
N ASP A 45 -20.49 -3.07 -21.54
CA ASP A 45 -19.34 -3.03 -22.43
C ASP A 45 -18.09 -3.45 -21.65
N ASP A 46 -17.68 -4.71 -21.83
CA ASP A 46 -16.49 -5.29 -21.21
C ASP A 46 -15.25 -5.19 -22.11
N SER A 47 -15.39 -4.59 -23.31
CA SER A 47 -14.30 -4.38 -24.26
C SER A 47 -13.03 -3.71 -23.67
N PRO A 48 -13.11 -2.76 -22.70
CA PRO A 48 -11.92 -2.07 -22.20
C PRO A 48 -11.23 -2.75 -21.01
N THR A 49 -11.77 -3.85 -20.48
CA THR A 49 -11.23 -4.51 -19.27
C THR A 49 -10.14 -5.53 -19.61
N PRO A 50 -9.21 -5.84 -18.70
CA PRO A 50 -8.27 -6.96 -18.87
C PRO A 50 -9.00 -8.31 -18.85
N VAL A 51 -8.37 -9.35 -19.41
CA VAL A 51 -8.93 -10.72 -19.45
C VAL A 51 -8.20 -11.63 -18.47
N TRP A 52 -8.88 -12.69 -18.04
CA TRP A 52 -8.27 -13.75 -17.24
C TRP A 52 -7.51 -14.75 -18.12
N SER A 53 -6.22 -14.93 -17.87
CA SER A 53 -5.40 -15.95 -18.52
C SER A 53 -5.45 -17.25 -17.74
N ALA A 54 -6.12 -18.28 -18.28
CA ALA A 54 -6.17 -19.59 -17.65
C ALA A 54 -4.78 -20.27 -17.56
N GLU A 55 -3.90 -20.01 -18.53
CA GLU A 55 -2.54 -20.56 -18.57
C GLU A 55 -1.66 -19.97 -17.45
N LYS A 56 -1.70 -18.64 -17.29
CA LYS A 56 -0.90 -17.93 -16.27
C LYS A 56 -1.57 -17.89 -14.91
N ALA A 57 -2.85 -18.26 -14.84
CA ALA A 57 -3.72 -18.03 -13.69
C ALA A 57 -3.65 -16.58 -13.18
N TRP A 58 -3.65 -15.61 -14.12
CA TRP A 58 -3.48 -14.19 -13.83
C TRP A 58 -4.19 -13.31 -14.85
N ILE A 59 -4.46 -12.06 -14.48
CA ILE A 59 -5.03 -11.05 -15.39
C ILE A 59 -4.00 -10.60 -16.42
N GLU A 60 -4.44 -10.36 -17.67
CA GLU A 60 -3.57 -9.84 -18.74
C GLU A 60 -4.30 -8.85 -19.66
N PRO A 61 -3.56 -7.96 -20.34
CA PRO A 61 -4.16 -7.09 -21.35
C PRO A 61 -4.81 -7.92 -22.47
N ARG A 62 -5.92 -7.42 -23.01
CA ARG A 62 -6.54 -8.02 -24.20
C ARG A 62 -5.55 -8.02 -25.37
N ALA A 63 -5.44 -9.16 -26.07
CA ALA A 63 -4.56 -9.30 -27.23
C ALA A 63 -4.93 -8.37 -28.39
N GLN A 64 -6.23 -8.05 -28.54
CA GLN A 64 -6.74 -7.09 -29.52
C GLN A 64 -7.33 -5.88 -28.79
N PRO A 65 -6.63 -4.72 -28.79
CA PRO A 65 -7.09 -3.52 -28.09
C PRO A 65 -8.41 -2.93 -28.60
N THR A 66 -8.87 -3.35 -29.79
CA THR A 66 -10.10 -2.88 -30.45
C THR A 66 -11.17 -3.98 -30.55
N GLY A 67 -11.02 -5.08 -29.81
CA GLY A 67 -12.04 -6.13 -29.77
C GLY A 67 -13.32 -5.63 -29.11
N GLN A 68 -14.47 -6.15 -29.55
CA GLN A 68 -15.79 -5.81 -29.00
C GLN A 68 -16.28 -6.97 -28.13
N ASP A 69 -16.65 -6.68 -26.89
CA ASP A 69 -17.12 -7.64 -25.90
C ASP A 69 -18.32 -7.07 -25.14
N TRP A 70 -19.52 -7.31 -25.68
CA TRP A 70 -20.77 -6.68 -25.26
C TRP A 70 -21.77 -7.70 -24.77
N TYR A 71 -22.42 -7.38 -23.65
CA TYR A 71 -23.48 -8.20 -23.05
C TYR A 71 -24.75 -7.37 -22.90
N LEU A 72 -25.85 -7.88 -23.45
CA LEU A 72 -27.18 -7.30 -23.28
C LEU A 72 -28.03 -8.27 -22.47
N PHE A 73 -28.41 -7.83 -21.26
CA PHE A 73 -29.34 -8.54 -20.40
C PHE A 73 -30.72 -7.93 -20.56
N THR A 74 -31.74 -8.76 -20.72
CA THR A 74 -33.13 -8.34 -20.84
C THR A 74 -33.98 -9.21 -19.92
N TYR A 75 -34.65 -8.59 -18.96
CA TYR A 75 -35.27 -9.29 -17.84
C TYR A 75 -36.57 -8.64 -17.35
N ASN A 76 -36.99 -7.50 -17.91
CA ASN A 76 -38.19 -6.74 -17.50
C ASN A 76 -38.21 -6.40 -15.99
N ARG A 77 -38.77 -7.28 -15.16
CA ARG A 77 -38.81 -7.13 -13.70
C ARG A 77 -38.29 -8.36 -12.96
N ASP A 78 -37.77 -9.36 -13.67
CA ASP A 78 -37.16 -10.54 -13.05
C ASP A 78 -35.69 -10.27 -12.69
N TYR A 79 -35.50 -9.48 -11.63
CA TYR A 79 -34.17 -9.13 -11.15
C TYR A 79 -33.41 -10.35 -10.59
N ARG A 80 -34.12 -11.42 -10.20
CA ARG A 80 -33.48 -12.62 -9.65
C ARG A 80 -32.89 -13.46 -10.77
N GLU A 81 -33.62 -13.60 -11.87
CA GLU A 81 -33.15 -14.27 -13.07
C GLU A 81 -31.87 -13.62 -13.60
N VAL A 82 -31.87 -12.30 -13.82
CA VAL A 82 -30.68 -11.62 -14.37
C VAL A 82 -29.46 -11.70 -13.45
N LEU A 83 -29.64 -11.65 -12.12
CA LEU A 83 -28.53 -11.85 -11.18
C LEU A 83 -27.97 -13.28 -11.26
N GLY A 84 -28.85 -14.26 -11.48
CA GLY A 84 -28.45 -15.66 -11.70
C GLY A 84 -27.72 -15.86 -13.02
N GLU A 85 -28.20 -15.27 -14.12
CA GLU A 85 -27.54 -15.29 -15.43
C GLU A 85 -26.18 -14.60 -15.39
N TYR A 86 -26.09 -13.45 -14.72
CA TYR A 86 -24.84 -12.72 -14.54
C TYR A 86 -23.82 -13.55 -13.75
N ALA A 87 -24.25 -14.24 -12.70
CA ALA A 87 -23.38 -15.16 -11.97
C ALA A 87 -22.95 -16.38 -12.82
N GLN A 88 -23.79 -16.88 -13.72
CA GLN A 88 -23.39 -17.93 -14.67
C GLN A 88 -22.33 -17.43 -15.66
N LEU A 89 -22.44 -16.17 -16.10
CA LEU A 89 -21.48 -15.53 -17.00
C LEU A 89 -20.13 -15.25 -16.31
N CYS A 90 -20.15 -14.58 -15.15
CA CYS A 90 -18.94 -14.14 -14.45
C CYS A 90 -18.27 -15.25 -13.63
N GLY A 91 -18.99 -16.34 -13.37
CA GLY A 91 -18.56 -17.43 -12.50
C GLY A 91 -19.27 -17.42 -11.14
N PRO A 92 -19.41 -18.60 -10.51
CA PRO A 92 -20.14 -18.74 -9.27
C PRO A 92 -19.43 -18.02 -8.12
N ILE A 93 -20.22 -17.43 -7.22
CA ILE A 93 -19.71 -16.85 -5.97
C ILE A 93 -19.19 -18.00 -5.11
N PRO A 94 -17.91 -17.99 -4.69
CA PRO A 94 -17.35 -19.06 -3.87
C PRO A 94 -17.99 -19.05 -2.47
N MET A 95 -18.17 -20.24 -1.90
CA MET A 95 -18.66 -20.37 -0.53
C MET A 95 -17.59 -19.85 0.45
N ILE A 96 -17.97 -18.88 1.28
CA ILE A 96 -17.05 -18.25 2.23
C ILE A 96 -16.76 -19.17 3.43
N PRO A 97 -15.53 -19.16 3.98
CA PRO A 97 -15.25 -19.85 5.24
C PRO A 97 -16.19 -19.38 6.36
N ARG A 98 -16.67 -20.31 7.20
CA ARG A 98 -17.65 -19.99 8.26
C ARG A 98 -17.21 -18.88 9.22
N TRP A 99 -15.92 -18.77 9.51
CA TRP A 99 -15.36 -17.76 10.41
C TRP A 99 -15.60 -16.31 9.92
N VAL A 100 -15.80 -16.11 8.61
CA VAL A 100 -16.09 -14.80 8.02
C VAL A 100 -17.42 -14.25 8.52
N LEU A 101 -18.36 -15.12 8.92
CA LEU A 101 -19.66 -14.73 9.49
C LEU A 101 -19.63 -14.54 11.02
N GLY A 102 -18.46 -14.73 11.65
CA GLY A 102 -18.25 -14.53 13.08
C GLY A 102 -17.90 -13.09 13.45
N PRO A 103 -17.76 -12.76 14.75
CA PRO A 103 -17.33 -11.43 15.18
C PRO A 103 -15.86 -11.18 14.87
N TRP A 104 -15.58 -9.99 14.36
CA TRP A 104 -14.24 -9.53 13.97
C TRP A 104 -13.80 -8.42 14.92
N ILE A 105 -12.52 -8.44 15.28
CA ILE A 105 -11.88 -7.36 16.04
C ILE A 105 -10.80 -6.77 15.16
N THR A 106 -10.87 -5.46 14.93
CA THR A 106 -9.81 -4.71 14.27
C THR A 106 -9.06 -3.89 15.31
N ASP A 107 -7.73 -3.99 15.30
CA ASP A 107 -6.84 -3.21 16.16
C ASP A 107 -5.57 -2.82 15.36
N PHE A 108 -4.58 -2.20 16.01
CA PHE A 108 -3.35 -1.72 15.38
C PHE A 108 -3.60 -0.64 14.30
N ASN A 109 -4.64 0.17 14.51
CA ASN A 109 -5.11 1.18 13.56
C ASN A 109 -4.53 2.59 13.76
N PHE A 110 -3.40 2.74 14.45
CA PHE A 110 -2.80 4.06 14.61
C PHE A 110 -2.14 4.51 13.31
N GLU A 111 -2.48 5.72 12.88
CA GLU A 111 -2.15 6.32 11.57
C GLU A 111 -0.66 6.70 11.41
N TYR A 112 0.22 6.31 12.33
CA TYR A 112 1.62 6.74 12.34
C TYR A 112 2.53 5.67 11.73
N PHE A 113 3.37 6.08 10.78
CA PHE A 113 4.38 5.21 10.17
C PHE A 113 5.25 4.58 11.28
N PRO A 114 5.44 3.26 11.31
CA PRO A 114 6.21 2.61 12.37
C PRO A 114 7.65 3.11 12.52
N ASP A 115 8.23 3.75 11.50
CA ASP A 115 9.54 4.39 11.58
C ASP A 115 9.52 5.94 11.72
N SER A 116 8.35 6.55 11.98
CA SER A 116 8.25 7.97 12.27
C SER A 116 8.82 8.34 13.65
N ALA A 117 9.06 9.63 13.92
CA ALA A 117 9.46 10.05 15.26
C ALA A 117 8.35 9.81 16.30
N GLU A 118 7.10 9.82 15.85
CA GLU A 118 5.88 9.62 16.64
C GLU A 118 5.74 8.17 17.09
N SER A 119 5.95 7.19 16.20
CA SER A 119 5.86 5.75 16.53
C SER A 119 6.89 5.30 17.58
N ARG A 120 8.00 6.04 17.71
CA ARG A 120 9.04 5.80 18.73
C ARG A 120 8.66 6.36 20.11
N ARG A 121 7.56 7.10 20.24
CA ARG A 121 7.10 7.59 21.55
C ARG A 121 6.62 6.40 22.41
N PRO A 122 6.83 6.45 23.74
CA PRO A 122 6.41 5.38 24.64
C PRO A 122 4.94 4.99 24.53
N ASP A 123 4.07 5.97 24.22
CA ASP A 123 2.63 5.76 24.07
C ASP A 123 2.28 4.83 22.91
N PHE A 124 3.11 4.76 21.87
CA PHE A 124 2.92 3.85 20.72
C PHE A 124 3.67 2.54 20.91
N GLN A 125 4.87 2.57 21.49
CA GLN A 125 5.68 1.37 21.77
C GLN A 125 4.98 0.38 22.73
N ARG A 126 4.02 0.86 23.54
CA ARG A 126 3.19 -0.03 24.36
C ARG A 126 2.22 -0.91 23.55
N TYR A 127 1.87 -0.49 22.33
CA TYR A 127 1.02 -1.26 21.42
C TYR A 127 1.92 -2.18 20.61
N ASN A 128 2.31 -3.30 21.22
CA ASN A 128 3.21 -4.28 20.64
C ASN A 128 2.57 -5.69 20.65
N GLN A 129 3.32 -6.70 20.21
CA GLN A 129 2.85 -8.08 20.20
C GLN A 129 2.32 -8.55 21.57
N GLN A 130 2.99 -8.19 22.68
CA GLN A 130 2.53 -8.58 24.01
C GLN A 130 1.16 -7.96 24.34
N TYR A 131 0.95 -6.69 23.95
CA TYR A 131 -0.35 -6.03 24.12
C TYR A 131 -1.47 -6.79 23.38
N LEU A 132 -1.23 -7.22 22.13
CA LEU A 132 -2.20 -8.01 21.37
C LEU A 132 -2.49 -9.35 22.06
N GLU A 133 -1.46 -10.05 22.53
CA GLU A 133 -1.61 -11.32 23.24
C GLU A 133 -2.39 -11.15 24.57
N ASP A 134 -2.13 -10.07 25.30
CA ASP A 134 -2.84 -9.72 26.54
C ASP A 134 -4.31 -9.36 26.26
N GLU A 135 -4.59 -8.65 25.17
CA GLU A 135 -5.94 -8.34 24.76
C GLU A 135 -6.73 -9.58 24.37
N VAL A 136 -6.16 -10.45 23.53
CA VAL A 136 -6.76 -11.73 23.16
C VAL A 136 -7.07 -12.55 24.42
N SER A 137 -6.12 -12.60 25.36
CA SER A 137 -6.30 -13.29 26.64
C SER A 137 -7.44 -12.69 27.46
N ARG A 138 -7.51 -11.35 27.57
CA ARG A 138 -8.57 -10.62 28.28
C ARG A 138 -9.95 -10.88 27.67
N LEU A 139 -10.08 -10.86 26.35
CA LEU A 139 -11.32 -11.16 25.63
C LEU A 139 -11.78 -12.60 25.89
N ARG A 140 -10.85 -13.55 25.83
CA ARG A 140 -11.13 -14.96 26.13
C ARG A 140 -11.54 -15.17 27.58
N GLN A 141 -10.85 -14.55 28.54
CA GLN A 141 -11.21 -14.60 29.97
C GLN A 141 -12.58 -13.96 30.23
N SER A 142 -12.93 -12.91 29.50
CA SER A 142 -14.22 -12.23 29.58
C SER A 142 -15.33 -12.94 28.80
N GLN A 143 -15.04 -14.10 28.20
CA GLN A 143 -15.96 -14.89 27.38
C GLN A 143 -16.57 -14.11 26.20
N ILE A 144 -15.82 -13.15 25.64
CA ILE A 144 -16.21 -12.40 24.46
C ILE A 144 -15.80 -13.22 23.22
N PRO A 145 -16.76 -13.68 22.40
CA PRO A 145 -16.45 -14.45 21.20
C PRO A 145 -15.91 -13.55 20.11
N PHE A 146 -14.91 -14.04 19.39
CA PHE A 146 -14.45 -13.48 18.13
C PHE A 146 -13.68 -14.56 17.36
N ASP A 147 -13.80 -14.50 16.04
CA ASP A 147 -13.28 -15.47 15.09
C ASP A 147 -12.08 -14.94 14.29
N ALA A 148 -11.95 -13.61 14.17
CA ALA A 148 -10.86 -12.98 13.46
C ALA A 148 -10.31 -11.74 14.19
N LEU A 149 -8.98 -11.63 14.19
CA LEU A 149 -8.23 -10.43 14.53
C LEU A 149 -7.70 -9.82 13.22
N ILE A 150 -8.04 -8.56 12.98
CA ILE A 150 -7.63 -7.80 11.81
C ILE A 150 -6.61 -6.78 12.32
N LEU A 151 -5.36 -6.91 11.87
CA LEU A 151 -4.35 -5.90 12.16
C LEU A 151 -4.37 -4.87 11.05
N ASP A 152 -4.65 -3.64 11.44
CA ASP A 152 -4.66 -2.49 10.54
C ASP A 152 -3.23 -1.93 10.36
N PHE A 153 -3.08 -0.73 9.79
CA PHE A 153 -1.83 -0.07 9.36
C PHE A 153 -0.53 -0.42 10.12
N ALA A 154 -0.56 -0.55 11.44
CA ALA A 154 0.65 -0.75 12.23
C ALA A 154 1.26 -2.15 12.17
N TRP A 155 0.64 -3.11 11.46
CA TRP A 155 1.22 -4.46 11.33
C TRP A 155 2.51 -4.47 10.50
N HIS A 156 2.68 -3.52 9.57
CA HIS A 156 3.83 -3.45 8.65
C HIS A 156 4.59 -2.13 8.76
N ASN A 157 5.90 -2.14 8.49
CA ASN A 157 6.83 -1.06 8.82
C ASN A 157 6.69 0.23 7.98
N TYR A 158 5.94 0.18 6.89
CA TYR A 158 5.94 1.22 5.86
C TYR A 158 4.66 2.07 5.80
N GLY A 159 3.63 1.75 6.60
CA GLY A 159 2.37 2.51 6.64
C GLY A 159 1.83 2.84 5.24
N TRP A 160 1.56 4.11 4.95
CA TRP A 160 1.08 4.56 3.64
C TRP A 160 2.09 4.38 2.49
N GLU A 161 3.38 4.15 2.74
CA GLU A 161 4.34 3.84 1.66
C GLU A 161 4.17 2.40 1.12
N GLY A 162 3.39 1.58 1.84
CA GLY A 162 3.11 0.20 1.50
C GLY A 162 4.30 -0.73 1.80
N GLY A 163 4.01 -1.92 2.31
CA GLY A 163 5.02 -2.95 2.44
C GLY A 163 4.58 -4.15 3.25
N TYR A 164 5.38 -5.20 3.20
CA TYR A 164 5.07 -6.51 3.77
C TYR A 164 6.03 -6.92 4.88
N ASP A 165 7.08 -6.14 5.15
CA ASP A 165 7.88 -6.34 6.35
C ASP A 165 7.09 -6.02 7.61
N TRP A 166 7.12 -6.96 8.55
CA TRP A 166 6.51 -6.81 9.85
C TRP A 166 7.06 -5.60 10.60
N SER A 167 6.16 -4.87 11.25
CA SER A 167 6.50 -3.79 12.15
C SER A 167 7.41 -4.29 13.28
N PRO A 168 8.40 -3.49 13.74
CA PRO A 168 9.21 -3.82 14.92
C PRO A 168 8.38 -4.04 16.20
N LEU A 169 7.12 -3.58 16.22
CA LEU A 169 6.16 -3.83 17.29
C LEU A 169 5.73 -5.31 17.37
N ILE A 170 5.93 -6.07 16.29
CA ILE A 170 5.65 -7.51 16.19
C ILE A 170 6.97 -8.24 15.88
N PRO A 171 7.88 -8.37 16.86
CA PRO A 171 9.22 -8.96 16.64
C PRO A 171 9.17 -10.46 16.33
N HIS A 172 8.09 -11.15 16.71
CA HIS A 172 7.93 -12.60 16.54
C HIS A 172 6.58 -12.91 15.87
N PRO A 173 6.39 -12.51 14.60
CA PRO A 173 5.10 -12.61 13.92
C PRO A 173 4.62 -14.06 13.75
N GLN A 174 5.55 -14.99 13.51
CA GLN A 174 5.23 -16.42 13.44
C GLN A 174 4.65 -16.93 14.76
N GLU A 175 5.23 -16.53 15.90
CA GLU A 175 4.72 -16.94 17.21
C GLU A 175 3.32 -16.36 17.47
N LEU A 176 3.08 -15.10 17.11
CA LEU A 176 1.76 -14.48 17.19
C LEU A 176 0.74 -15.26 16.35
N MET A 177 1.07 -15.54 15.08
CA MET A 177 0.19 -16.30 14.17
C MET A 177 -0.13 -17.68 14.73
N ASP A 178 0.87 -18.41 15.20
CA ASP A 178 0.69 -19.76 15.75
C ASP A 178 -0.18 -19.75 17.02
N ARG A 179 -0.02 -18.76 17.90
CA ARG A 179 -0.85 -18.59 19.10
C ARG A 179 -2.30 -18.27 18.77
N LEU A 180 -2.54 -17.38 17.80
CA LEU A 180 -3.89 -17.02 17.36
C LEU A 180 -4.58 -18.24 16.72
N HIS A 181 -3.90 -18.90 15.78
CA HIS A 181 -4.41 -20.09 15.11
C HIS A 181 -4.66 -21.24 16.10
N GLY A 182 -3.77 -21.44 17.08
CA GLY A 182 -3.94 -22.43 18.15
C GLY A 182 -5.18 -22.19 19.02
N GLN A 183 -5.68 -20.96 19.06
CA GLN A 183 -6.92 -20.56 19.74
C GLN A 183 -8.13 -20.46 18.80
N GLY A 184 -7.99 -20.92 17.55
CA GLY A 184 -9.04 -20.87 16.54
C GLY A 184 -9.32 -19.47 15.97
N ILE A 185 -8.47 -18.49 16.25
CA ILE A 185 -8.59 -17.10 15.76
C ILE A 185 -7.89 -17.02 14.41
N LYS A 186 -8.56 -16.42 13.41
CA LYS A 186 -7.95 -16.08 12.13
C LYS A 186 -7.28 -14.72 12.21
N LEU A 187 -6.12 -14.59 11.56
CA LEU A 187 -5.43 -13.32 11.41
C LEU A 187 -5.67 -12.79 9.99
N SER A 188 -6.07 -11.52 9.88
CA SER A 188 -6.08 -10.78 8.62
C SER A 188 -5.20 -9.55 8.78
N LEU A 189 -4.48 -9.20 7.71
CA LEU A 189 -3.63 -8.03 7.65
C LEU A 189 -4.27 -7.05 6.65
N ASN A 190 -4.43 -5.80 7.05
CA ASN A 190 -4.87 -4.76 6.13
C ASN A 190 -3.81 -4.58 5.03
N ASP A 191 -4.20 -4.58 3.77
CA ASP A 191 -3.30 -4.25 2.67
C ASP A 191 -3.83 -3.06 1.87
N HIS A 192 -2.91 -2.15 1.55
CA HIS A 192 -3.11 -1.01 0.69
C HIS A 192 -2.08 -1.11 -0.44
N PRO A 193 -2.46 -1.60 -1.64
CA PRO A 193 -1.51 -1.86 -2.74
C PRO A 193 -1.05 -0.57 -3.45
N GLY A 194 -0.60 0.43 -2.67
CA GLY A 194 -0.04 1.72 -3.08
C GLY A 194 -1.05 2.84 -3.31
N TYR A 195 -0.53 4.06 -3.41
CA TYR A 195 -1.33 5.28 -3.51
C TYR A 195 -1.24 5.92 -4.89
N VAL A 196 -2.32 6.63 -5.22
CA VAL A 196 -2.35 7.52 -6.37
C VAL A 196 -1.33 8.63 -6.12
N ASN A 197 -0.51 8.95 -7.12
CA ASN A 197 0.54 9.98 -7.09
C ASN A 197 1.87 9.63 -6.40
N THR A 198 2.11 8.36 -6.02
CA THR A 198 3.44 7.92 -5.56
C THR A 198 4.19 7.17 -6.66
N VAL A 199 5.53 7.28 -6.68
CA VAL A 199 6.39 6.46 -7.54
C VAL A 199 6.42 5.00 -7.05
N GLN A 200 6.28 4.81 -5.74
CA GLN A 200 6.16 3.51 -5.08
C GLN A 200 4.69 3.08 -5.15
N SER A 201 4.36 2.16 -6.05
CA SER A 201 2.97 1.89 -6.40
C SER A 201 2.33 0.71 -5.69
N ILE A 202 3.06 -0.13 -4.97
CA ILE A 202 2.56 -1.36 -4.31
C ILE A 202 3.40 -1.66 -3.05
N LEU A 203 4.70 -1.35 -3.11
CA LEU A 203 5.69 -1.75 -2.14
C LEU A 203 6.76 -0.66 -2.04
N SER A 204 7.13 -0.27 -0.82
CA SER A 204 8.29 0.58 -0.59
C SER A 204 9.55 -0.06 -1.17
N PHE A 205 10.45 0.75 -1.73
CA PHE A 205 11.72 0.22 -2.25
C PHE A 205 12.66 -0.28 -1.15
N ASP A 206 12.42 0.14 0.09
CA ASP A 206 13.19 -0.26 1.26
C ASP A 206 12.67 -1.55 1.90
N ASP A 207 11.55 -2.10 1.42
CA ASP A 207 11.01 -3.39 1.86
C ASP A 207 11.91 -4.55 1.43
N SER A 208 12.06 -5.54 2.30
CA SER A 208 12.93 -6.70 2.05
C SER A 208 12.55 -7.52 0.82
N GLN A 209 11.27 -7.47 0.41
CA GLN A 209 10.73 -8.20 -0.74
C GLN A 209 10.75 -7.37 -2.03
N ALA A 210 11.11 -6.07 -1.97
CA ALA A 210 11.07 -5.17 -3.12
C ALA A 210 11.84 -5.68 -4.35
N PRO A 211 13.06 -6.24 -4.23
CA PRO A 211 13.80 -6.73 -5.39
C PRO A 211 13.08 -7.87 -6.13
N GLU A 212 12.44 -8.79 -5.40
CA GLU A 212 11.72 -9.92 -5.99
C GLU A 212 10.42 -9.48 -6.66
N VAL A 213 9.68 -8.58 -6.01
CA VAL A 213 8.45 -8.00 -6.57
C VAL A 213 8.73 -7.21 -7.83
N LEU A 214 9.76 -6.35 -7.85
CA LEU A 214 10.14 -5.60 -9.05
C LEU A 214 10.54 -6.51 -10.20
N LYS A 215 11.27 -7.59 -9.90
CA LYS A 215 11.63 -8.62 -10.89
C LYS A 215 10.38 -9.30 -11.45
N ALA A 216 9.42 -9.67 -10.61
CA ALA A 216 8.16 -10.29 -11.04
C ALA A 216 7.31 -9.35 -11.90
N LEU A 217 7.32 -8.05 -11.59
CA LEU A 217 6.62 -7.00 -12.34
C LEU A 217 7.37 -6.53 -13.60
N GLY A 218 8.60 -7.02 -13.84
CA GLY A 218 9.43 -6.55 -14.95
C GLY A 218 9.82 -5.07 -14.85
N ARG A 219 9.87 -4.51 -13.64
CA ARG A 219 10.23 -3.10 -13.38
C ARG A 219 11.69 -3.00 -12.95
N PRO A 220 12.43 -1.98 -13.40
CA PRO A 220 13.80 -1.76 -12.93
C PRO A 220 13.82 -1.34 -11.46
N PRO A 221 14.92 -1.59 -10.73
CA PRO A 221 15.12 -1.01 -9.41
C PRO A 221 15.16 0.53 -9.49
N PRO A 222 14.82 1.23 -8.39
CA PRO A 222 14.93 2.68 -8.36
C PRO A 222 16.38 3.13 -8.61
N PRO A 223 16.57 4.29 -9.24
CA PRO A 223 17.91 4.87 -9.37
C PRO A 223 18.48 5.14 -7.97
N SER A 224 19.73 4.76 -7.72
CA SER A 224 20.39 5.11 -6.46
C SER A 224 20.43 6.64 -6.32
N PRO A 225 20.02 7.20 -5.17
CA PRO A 225 20.07 8.64 -4.97
C PRO A 225 21.52 9.11 -5.10
N LYS A 226 21.72 10.11 -5.97
CA LYS A 226 22.98 10.82 -6.11
C LYS A 226 22.72 12.26 -5.73
N PHE A 227 23.52 12.78 -4.82
CA PHE A 227 23.57 14.21 -4.54
C PHE A 227 25.02 14.66 -4.64
N ASP A 228 25.22 15.79 -5.31
CA ASP A 228 26.51 16.47 -5.35
C ASP A 228 26.56 17.40 -4.14
N LEU A 229 27.45 17.11 -3.19
CA LEU A 229 27.69 17.97 -2.04
C LEU A 229 28.92 18.83 -2.29
N ASP A 230 28.71 20.14 -2.46
CA ASP A 230 29.83 21.08 -2.51
C ASP A 230 30.35 21.35 -1.09
N LEU A 231 31.41 20.64 -0.73
CA LEU A 231 32.12 20.84 0.54
C LEU A 231 33.07 22.05 0.52
N SER A 232 33.28 22.69 -0.64
CA SER A 232 34.28 23.75 -0.78
C SER A 232 33.95 25.01 0.02
N ALA A 233 32.66 25.29 0.26
CA ALA A 233 32.24 26.41 1.09
C ALA A 233 32.56 26.23 2.58
N LEU A 234 32.69 24.98 3.03
CA LEU A 234 32.98 24.63 4.43
C LEU A 234 34.46 24.43 4.68
N TRP A 235 35.25 24.19 3.62
CA TRP A 235 36.62 23.71 3.73
C TRP A 235 37.57 24.74 3.13
N SER A 236 38.59 25.10 3.89
CA SER A 236 39.72 25.85 3.35
C SER A 236 40.75 24.86 2.81
N PHE A 237 41.45 25.23 1.74
CA PHE A 237 42.52 24.42 1.15
C PHE A 237 43.84 25.19 1.10
N ARG A 238 44.96 24.51 1.37
CA ARG A 238 46.31 25.06 1.25
C ARG A 238 47.30 24.07 0.66
N THR A 239 48.38 24.61 0.10
CA THR A 239 49.48 23.88 -0.55
C THR A 239 50.83 24.07 0.19
N ASP A 240 50.83 24.57 1.42
CA ASP A 240 52.03 24.87 2.22
C ASP A 240 52.54 23.67 3.06
N HIS A 241 53.79 23.76 3.54
CA HIS A 241 54.54 22.65 4.14
C HIS A 241 54.51 22.60 5.69
N GLU A 242 53.87 23.56 6.37
CA GLU A 242 53.80 23.60 7.84
C GLU A 242 52.37 23.40 8.35
N ALA A 243 51.98 22.14 8.53
CA ALA A 243 50.64 21.73 8.94
C ALA A 243 50.44 21.83 10.47
N GLY A 244 50.25 23.05 10.98
CA GLY A 244 49.67 23.27 12.30
C GLY A 244 48.15 23.03 12.30
N GLY A 245 47.71 21.77 12.43
CA GLY A 245 46.29 21.41 12.60
C GLY A 245 45.48 21.13 11.32
N TRP A 246 46.14 20.97 10.17
CA TRP A 246 45.52 20.65 8.88
C TRP A 246 45.67 19.16 8.54
N LYS A 247 44.72 18.58 7.80
CA LYS A 247 44.76 17.16 7.40
C LYS A 247 45.17 17.00 5.93
N PRO A 248 46.01 16.00 5.58
CA PRO A 248 46.43 15.78 4.21
C PRO A 248 45.30 15.15 3.38
N ILE A 249 45.14 15.57 2.13
CA ILE A 249 44.22 14.98 1.15
C ILE A 249 44.98 14.62 -0.13
N ARG A 250 44.70 13.44 -0.68
CA ARG A 250 45.14 13.07 -2.03
C ARG A 250 44.08 13.54 -3.03
N VAL A 251 44.44 14.52 -3.85
CA VAL A 251 43.62 15.01 -4.95
C VAL A 251 44.21 14.54 -6.29
N GLY A 252 43.39 14.57 -7.34
CA GLY A 252 43.84 14.41 -8.74
C GLY A 252 44.84 15.51 -9.17
N PRO A 253 45.24 15.56 -10.44
CA PRO A 253 46.30 16.46 -10.90
C PRO A 253 46.04 17.93 -10.55
N TRP A 254 46.95 18.57 -9.80
CA TRP A 254 46.86 19.98 -9.40
C TRP A 254 46.77 20.97 -10.57
N GLN A 255 47.18 20.53 -11.76
CA GLN A 255 47.11 21.29 -13.01
C GLN A 255 45.66 21.64 -13.39
N GLU A 256 44.71 20.76 -13.10
CA GLU A 256 43.27 20.98 -13.36
C GLU A 256 42.65 21.99 -12.38
N ARG A 257 43.37 22.35 -11.31
CA ARG A 257 42.91 23.24 -10.23
C ARG A 257 43.69 24.56 -10.19
N GLY A 258 44.46 24.88 -11.23
CA GLY A 258 45.18 26.16 -11.36
C GLY A 258 46.57 26.21 -10.69
N TYR A 259 47.06 25.11 -10.12
CA TYR A 259 48.36 25.02 -9.45
C TYR A 259 49.37 24.22 -10.30
N GLY A 260 49.67 24.72 -11.50
CA GLY A 260 50.37 23.98 -12.56
C GLY A 260 51.78 23.46 -12.23
N SER A 261 52.47 24.04 -11.24
CA SER A 261 53.83 23.66 -10.83
C SER A 261 53.89 22.89 -9.49
N TYR A 262 52.76 22.73 -8.79
CA TYR A 262 52.72 22.12 -7.47
C TYR A 262 52.62 20.59 -7.57
N ARG A 263 53.54 19.88 -6.91
CA ARG A 263 53.59 18.40 -6.86
C ARG A 263 53.41 17.84 -5.45
N GLY A 264 53.06 18.69 -4.48
CA GLY A 264 52.94 18.32 -3.07
C GLY A 264 51.56 17.79 -2.68
N ILE A 265 51.41 17.51 -1.38
CA ILE A 265 50.15 17.06 -0.77
C ILE A 265 49.30 18.28 -0.44
N GLY A 266 48.02 18.24 -0.77
CA GLY A 266 47.07 19.29 -0.40
C GLY A 266 46.64 19.13 1.05
N TRP A 267 46.36 20.24 1.70
CA TRP A 267 45.87 20.25 3.07
C TRP A 267 44.47 20.85 3.10
N TYR A 268 43.60 20.29 3.94
CA TYR A 268 42.26 20.82 4.20
C TYR A 268 42.01 21.03 5.70
N ARG A 269 41.10 21.96 5.99
CA ARG A 269 40.54 22.21 7.32
C ARG A 269 39.09 22.67 7.21
#